data_AF-A0A1H5K0K9-F1
#
_entry.id   AF-A0A1H5K0K9-F1
#
_cell.length_a   1.000
_cell.length_b   1.000
_cell.length_c   1.000
_cell.angle_alpha   90.00
_cell.angle_beta   90.00
_cell.angle_gamma   90.00
#
_symmetry.space_group_name_H-M   'P 1'
#
loop_
_entity.id
_entity.type
_entity.pdbx_description
1 polymer ?
#
loop_
_entity_poly.entity_id
_entity_poly.type
_entity_poly.pdbx_seq_one_letter_code
_entity_poly.pdbx_strand_id
1 'polypeptide(L)'
;MTTPESAEKTHTMNTVVSSVRRRGATLVLCAAATLTLVGCKSGDLVSYELPAKSARYTFETKNDDVKTVWESAFAQVAEADAPQQSPCTGDVVGTDRAACRPEPLTFLRYDFGLALDNTVKAGDRHEIVVTGYYQPRLTELPRVTALKVEATFDGGGIWRPAPTRGMGKKTFTTTIQNPRRDQAVQGVGLRISATDSQGNTVRQTIPTAYTLS
;
A
#
# COMPACT_ATOMS: atom_id res chain seq x y z
N MET A 1 7.38 44.31 -0.37
CA MET A 1 6.38 43.27 -0.09
C MET A 1 7.08 41.94 -0.28
N THR A 2 7.41 41.28 0.82
CA THR A 2 8.24 40.08 0.85
C THR A 2 7.36 38.94 1.32
N THR A 3 7.16 37.93 0.48
CA THR A 3 6.40 36.72 0.77
C THR A 3 7.18 35.87 1.77
N PRO A 4 6.57 35.32 2.84
CA PRO A 4 7.26 34.36 3.69
C PRO A 4 7.17 32.95 3.08
N GLU A 5 8.34 32.36 2.90
CA GLU A 5 8.61 30.96 2.59
C GLU A 5 8.08 30.06 3.73
N SER A 6 7.13 29.17 3.42
CA SER A 6 6.66 28.18 4.39
C SER A 6 7.65 27.03 4.46
N ALA A 7 8.37 26.94 5.57
CA ALA A 7 9.24 25.83 5.90
C ALA A 7 8.43 24.52 6.02
N GLU A 8 8.74 23.57 5.15
CA GLU A 8 8.29 22.17 5.21
C GLU A 8 8.88 21.52 6.47
N LYS A 9 8.03 21.26 7.48
CA LYS A 9 8.42 20.50 8.67
C LYS A 9 8.04 19.03 8.48
N THR A 10 9.05 18.20 8.24
CA THR A 10 8.96 16.75 8.37
C THR A 10 8.73 16.40 9.84
N HIS A 11 7.55 15.91 10.18
CA HIS A 11 7.22 15.45 11.52
C HIS A 11 7.51 13.95 11.64
N THR A 12 8.60 13.59 12.31
CA THR A 12 8.86 12.21 12.76
C THR A 12 7.92 11.88 13.91
N MET A 13 7.11 10.84 13.74
CA MET A 13 6.07 10.47 14.70
C MET A 13 6.67 9.67 15.86
N ASN A 14 6.75 10.28 17.05
CA ASN A 14 7.20 9.63 18.28
C ASN A 14 6.02 8.94 19.00
N THR A 15 6.26 7.73 19.46
CA THR A 15 5.32 6.87 20.20
C THR A 15 4.92 7.48 21.55
N VAL A 16 3.61 7.63 21.80
CA VAL A 16 3.08 7.75 23.17
C VAL A 16 2.18 6.55 23.41
N VAL A 17 2.72 5.55 24.10
CA VAL A 17 1.97 4.37 24.53
C VAL A 17 1.24 4.72 25.83
N SER A 18 -0.07 4.93 25.79
CA SER A 18 -0.88 5.07 27.00
C SER A 18 -1.30 3.67 27.50
N SER A 19 -0.65 3.19 28.55
CA SER A 19 -1.03 1.95 29.22
C SER A 19 -2.18 2.19 30.19
N VAL A 20 -3.36 1.66 29.90
CA VAL A 20 -4.50 1.69 30.84
C VAL A 20 -4.32 0.57 31.88
N ARG A 21 -4.04 0.97 33.11
CA ARG A 21 -3.80 0.10 34.28
C ARG A 21 -5.14 -0.44 34.82
N ARG A 22 -5.46 -1.72 34.60
CA ARG A 22 -6.64 -2.36 35.22
C ARG A 22 -6.42 -2.57 36.73
N ARG A 23 -7.24 -1.92 37.57
CA ARG A 23 -7.35 -2.24 39.00
C ARG A 23 -8.24 -3.48 39.18
N GLY A 24 -7.75 -4.44 39.97
CA GLY A 24 -8.44 -5.70 40.23
C GLY A 24 -9.61 -5.57 41.20
N ALA A 25 -10.60 -6.44 41.01
CA ALA A 25 -11.52 -6.92 42.03
C ALA A 25 -12.02 -8.32 41.61
N THR A 26 -12.20 -9.18 42.61
CA THR A 26 -12.20 -10.65 42.52
C THR A 26 -13.62 -11.25 42.46
N LEU A 27 -13.75 -12.38 41.75
CA LEU A 27 -14.67 -13.53 41.90
C LEU A 27 -16.20 -13.36 41.80
N VAL A 28 -16.80 -14.02 40.79
CA VAL A 28 -17.86 -15.06 40.94
C VAL A 28 -17.74 -16.07 39.79
N LEU A 29 -17.74 -17.37 40.11
CA LEU A 29 -17.77 -18.50 39.18
C LEU A 29 -19.13 -18.62 38.47
N CYS A 30 -19.12 -18.78 37.15
CA CYS A 30 -20.12 -19.56 36.42
C CYS A 30 -19.39 -20.44 35.39
N ALA A 31 -19.45 -21.75 35.59
CA ALA A 31 -18.95 -22.74 34.66
C ALA A 31 -19.88 -22.78 33.44
N ALA A 32 -19.39 -22.30 32.30
CA ALA A 32 -19.94 -22.61 30.98
C ALA A 32 -18.76 -23.01 30.09
N ALA A 33 -18.85 -24.19 29.50
CA ALA A 33 -17.81 -24.79 28.67
C ALA A 33 -17.33 -23.81 27.60
N THR A 34 -16.15 -23.23 27.79
CA THR A 34 -15.49 -22.44 26.76
C THR A 34 -14.96 -23.41 25.71
N LEU A 35 -15.60 -23.45 24.53
CA LEU A 35 -14.87 -23.74 23.30
C LEU A 35 -13.69 -22.76 23.31
N THR A 36 -12.48 -23.28 23.49
CA THR A 36 -11.26 -22.51 23.25
C THR A 36 -11.18 -22.30 21.74
N LEU A 37 -11.92 -21.33 21.24
CA LEU A 37 -11.49 -20.59 20.06
C LEU A 37 -10.13 -20.05 20.47
N VAL A 38 -9.08 -20.70 19.95
CA VAL A 38 -7.73 -20.17 19.96
C VAL A 38 -7.87 -18.75 19.43
N GLY A 39 -7.85 -17.78 20.35
CA GLY A 39 -7.92 -16.39 19.99
C GLY A 39 -6.77 -16.18 19.03
N CYS A 40 -7.09 -15.86 17.77
CA CYS A 40 -6.17 -15.06 16.98
C CYS A 40 -5.71 -13.97 17.93
N LYS A 41 -4.41 -13.94 18.26
CA LYS A 41 -3.82 -12.78 18.90
C LYS A 41 -4.17 -11.64 17.95
N SER A 42 -5.22 -10.90 18.28
CA SER A 42 -5.56 -9.66 17.62
C SER A 42 -4.30 -8.83 17.75
N GLY A 43 -3.53 -8.75 16.67
CA GLY A 43 -2.33 -7.94 16.64
C GLY A 43 -2.70 -6.56 17.17
N ASP A 44 -1.84 -5.98 18.00
CA ASP A 44 -2.07 -4.63 18.53
C ASP A 44 -2.49 -3.73 17.36
N LEU A 45 -3.70 -3.19 17.44
CA LEU A 45 -4.18 -2.25 16.44
C LEU A 45 -3.34 -1.00 16.59
N VAL A 46 -2.40 -0.83 15.67
CA VAL A 46 -1.59 0.38 15.61
C VAL A 46 -2.45 1.49 15.03
N SER A 47 -2.93 2.39 15.88
CA SER A 47 -3.63 3.62 15.50
C SER A 47 -2.73 4.83 15.72
N TYR A 48 -2.83 5.82 14.85
CA TYR A 48 -2.13 7.09 14.96
C TYR A 48 -3.13 8.24 14.93
N GLU A 49 -2.95 9.22 15.80
CA GLU A 49 -3.77 10.44 15.77
C GLU A 49 -3.25 11.38 14.68
N LEU A 50 -4.09 11.66 13.67
CA LEU A 50 -3.76 12.61 12.62
C LEU A 50 -4.06 14.04 13.10
N PRO A 51 -3.19 15.02 12.82
CA PRO A 51 -3.46 16.42 13.10
C PRO A 51 -4.66 16.93 12.28
N ALA A 52 -5.36 17.92 12.83
CA ALA A 52 -6.59 18.46 12.25
C ALA A 52 -6.39 19.12 10.86
N LYS A 53 -5.20 19.63 10.57
CA LYS A 53 -4.87 20.23 9.28
C LYS A 53 -4.33 19.19 8.31
N SER A 54 -4.65 19.38 7.03
CA SER A 54 -4.10 18.51 5.99
C SER A 54 -2.58 18.59 5.94
N ALA A 55 -1.92 17.44 5.87
CA ALA A 55 -0.49 17.33 5.63
C ALA A 55 -0.20 16.17 4.69
N ARG A 56 0.99 16.18 4.08
CA ARG A 56 1.50 15.09 3.25
C ARG A 56 2.19 14.07 4.16
N TYR A 57 1.78 12.81 4.04
CA TYR A 57 2.32 11.71 4.81
C TYR A 57 2.99 10.70 3.91
N THR A 58 4.04 10.08 4.44
CA THR A 58 4.67 8.90 3.85
C THR A 58 4.27 7.68 4.67
N PHE A 59 3.64 6.71 4.01
CA PHE A 59 3.41 5.39 4.58
C PHE A 59 4.32 4.39 3.90
N GLU A 60 5.04 3.58 4.69
CA GLU A 60 5.96 2.56 4.16
C GLU A 60 5.63 1.20 4.76
N THR A 61 5.58 0.19 3.91
CA THR A 61 5.49 -1.21 4.31
C THR A 61 6.57 -2.02 3.62
N LYS A 62 7.12 -3.00 4.34
CA LYS A 62 8.00 -4.02 3.78
C LYS A 62 7.37 -5.39 4.09
N ASN A 63 7.00 -6.13 3.04
CA ASN A 63 6.51 -7.50 3.12
C ASN A 63 7.52 -8.38 2.38
N ASP A 64 8.19 -9.28 3.11
CA ASP A 64 9.42 -9.93 2.63
C ASP A 64 10.38 -8.88 2.09
N ASP A 65 10.85 -8.99 0.86
CA ASP A 65 11.70 -8.00 0.22
C ASP A 65 10.95 -6.97 -0.64
N VAL A 66 9.61 -7.07 -0.71
CA VAL A 66 8.79 -6.09 -1.43
C VAL A 66 8.57 -4.86 -0.54
N LYS A 67 9.06 -3.72 -1.01
CA LYS A 67 8.87 -2.41 -0.35
C LYS A 67 7.80 -1.62 -1.09
N THR A 68 6.80 -1.13 -0.36
CA THR A 68 5.79 -0.21 -0.89
C THR A 68 5.81 1.09 -0.09
N VAL A 69 5.86 2.22 -0.80
CA VAL A 69 5.86 3.56 -0.23
C VAL A 69 4.70 4.34 -0.85
N TRP A 70 3.84 4.90 -0.01
CA TRP A 70 2.81 5.83 -0.42
C TRP A 70 3.16 7.22 0.05
N GLU A 71 2.93 8.21 -0.79
CA GLU A 71 2.96 9.62 -0.40
C GLU A 71 1.59 10.22 -0.72
N SER A 72 0.91 10.74 0.28
CA SER A 72 -0.49 11.16 0.11
C SER A 72 -0.88 12.26 1.10
N ALA A 73 -1.82 13.11 0.70
CA ALA A 73 -2.32 14.18 1.56
C ALA A 73 -3.55 13.69 2.34
N PHE A 74 -3.48 13.70 3.67
CA PHE A 74 -4.56 13.28 4.56
C PHE A 74 -4.94 14.41 5.50
N ALA A 75 -6.16 14.38 6.02
CA ALA A 75 -6.68 15.30 7.03
C ALA A 75 -7.77 14.57 7.83
N GLN A 76 -8.10 15.10 9.01
CA GLN A 76 -9.32 14.70 9.70
C GLN A 76 -10.54 14.94 8.80
N VAL A 77 -11.52 14.04 8.90
CA VAL A 77 -12.72 14.06 8.08
C VAL A 77 -13.91 14.45 8.95
N ALA A 78 -14.81 15.28 8.41
CA ALA A 78 -16.01 15.69 9.14
C ALA A 78 -17.16 14.68 8.99
N GLU A 79 -17.14 13.89 7.92
CA GLU A 79 -18.18 12.93 7.56
C GLU A 79 -17.58 11.55 7.32
N ALA A 80 -18.32 10.52 7.72
CA ALA A 80 -17.91 9.14 7.51
C ALA A 80 -18.15 8.72 6.05
N ASP A 81 -17.21 7.95 5.50
CA ASP A 81 -17.24 7.51 4.10
C ASP A 81 -16.83 6.03 3.96
N ALA A 82 -16.81 5.29 5.07
CA ALA A 82 -16.60 3.85 5.08
C ALA A 82 -17.90 3.11 4.73
N PRO A 83 -17.87 2.15 3.80
CA PRO A 83 -19.05 1.36 3.47
C PRO A 83 -19.27 0.26 4.52
N GLN A 84 -20.52 -0.16 4.73
CA GLN A 84 -20.89 -1.13 5.77
C GLN A 84 -20.12 -2.46 5.69
N GLN A 85 -19.79 -2.91 4.46
CA GLN A 85 -19.02 -4.12 4.20
C GLN A 85 -17.51 -3.97 4.46
N SER A 86 -17.01 -2.75 4.67
CA SER A 86 -15.62 -2.44 4.99
C SER A 86 -15.58 -1.34 6.05
N PRO A 87 -16.10 -1.61 7.27
CA PRO A 87 -16.18 -0.62 8.33
C PRO A 87 -14.78 -0.21 8.80
N CYS A 88 -14.67 0.98 9.38
CA CYS A 88 -13.44 1.36 10.06
C CYS A 88 -13.26 0.50 11.31
N THR A 89 -12.00 0.16 11.62
CA THR A 89 -11.72 -0.72 12.76
C THR A 89 -12.24 -0.14 14.07
N GLY A 90 -12.19 1.18 14.26
CA GLY A 90 -12.73 1.87 15.43
C GLY A 90 -14.22 1.59 15.68
N ASP A 91 -15.01 1.52 14.61
CA ASP A 91 -16.44 1.18 14.67
C ASP A 91 -16.64 -0.28 15.11
N VAL A 92 -15.82 -1.19 14.58
CA VAL A 92 -15.90 -2.64 14.85
C VAL A 92 -15.53 -2.96 16.29
N VAL A 93 -14.47 -2.32 16.82
CA VAL A 93 -14.01 -2.57 18.20
C VAL A 93 -14.69 -1.68 19.23
N GLY A 94 -15.50 -0.70 18.80
CA GLY A 94 -16.26 0.21 19.66
C GLY A 94 -15.40 1.20 20.44
N THR A 95 -14.17 1.47 20.00
CA THR A 95 -13.19 2.31 20.71
C THR A 95 -13.16 3.75 20.22
N ASP A 96 -13.71 4.03 19.04
CA ASP A 96 -13.77 5.37 18.44
C ASP A 96 -15.06 5.50 17.62
N ARG A 97 -15.71 6.66 17.70
CA ARG A 97 -16.93 7.00 16.93
C ARG A 97 -16.77 8.28 16.11
N ALA A 98 -15.55 8.77 15.97
CA ALA A 98 -15.26 9.88 15.07
C ALA A 98 -15.61 9.50 13.62
N ALA A 99 -15.90 10.51 12.81
CA ALA A 99 -16.07 10.32 11.37
C ALA A 99 -14.81 9.67 10.79
N CYS A 100 -15.00 8.62 10.01
CA CYS A 100 -13.91 7.82 9.46
C CYS A 100 -14.09 7.56 7.97
N ARG A 101 -12.98 7.52 7.23
CA ARG A 101 -12.94 7.05 5.85
C ARG A 101 -11.71 6.22 5.55
N PRO A 102 -11.81 5.25 4.62
CA PRO A 102 -10.63 4.62 4.05
C PRO A 102 -9.72 5.66 3.42
N GLU A 103 -8.44 5.57 3.75
CA GLU A 103 -7.45 6.49 3.22
C GLU A 103 -7.27 6.24 1.71
N PRO A 104 -7.12 7.26 0.83
CA PRO A 104 -7.02 7.08 -0.61
C PRO A 104 -5.62 6.60 -1.00
N LEU A 105 -5.09 5.59 -0.29
CA LEU A 105 -3.92 4.85 -0.68
C LEU A 105 -4.21 4.14 -1.99
N THR A 106 -3.39 4.40 -3.00
CA THR A 106 -3.48 3.71 -4.28
C THR A 106 -2.80 2.34 -4.16
N PHE A 107 -3.54 1.28 -4.43
CA PHE A 107 -3.03 -0.08 -4.48
C PHE A 107 -2.82 -0.53 -5.93
N LEU A 108 -1.84 -1.39 -6.14
CA LEU A 108 -1.49 -1.92 -7.46
C LEU A 108 -1.81 -3.41 -7.51
N ARG A 109 -2.49 -3.82 -8.58
CA ARG A 109 -2.74 -5.22 -8.92
C ARG A 109 -1.98 -5.55 -10.20
N TYR A 110 -1.35 -6.72 -10.20
CA TYR A 110 -0.54 -7.19 -11.31
C TYR A 110 -1.18 -8.41 -11.95
N ASP A 111 -1.18 -8.42 -13.28
CA ASP A 111 -1.24 -9.64 -14.07
C ASP A 111 0.08 -9.72 -14.83
N PHE A 112 0.96 -10.60 -14.34
CA PHE A 112 2.28 -10.80 -14.89
C PHE A 112 2.30 -11.78 -16.06
N GLY A 113 1.21 -12.51 -16.37
CA GLY A 113 1.22 -13.48 -17.48
C GLY A 113 2.34 -14.53 -17.41
N LEU A 114 2.69 -15.01 -16.22
CA LEU A 114 3.80 -15.95 -16.01
C LEU A 114 3.40 -17.40 -16.34
N ALA A 115 4.39 -18.22 -16.67
CA ALA A 115 4.22 -19.67 -16.63
C ALA A 115 4.01 -20.16 -15.18
N LEU A 116 3.53 -21.40 -15.01
CA LEU A 116 3.20 -21.98 -13.70
C LEU A 116 4.40 -22.09 -12.74
N ASP A 117 5.61 -22.08 -13.28
CA ASP A 117 6.88 -22.08 -12.53
C ASP A 117 7.40 -20.66 -12.24
N ASN A 118 6.57 -19.62 -12.45
CA ASN A 118 6.91 -18.21 -12.29
C ASN A 118 8.03 -17.72 -13.24
N THR A 119 8.10 -18.31 -14.44
CA THR A 119 9.07 -17.92 -15.48
C THR A 119 8.44 -17.16 -16.64
N VAL A 120 9.32 -16.46 -17.37
CA VAL A 120 9.06 -15.87 -18.69
C VAL A 120 10.21 -16.26 -19.62
N LYS A 121 9.92 -16.43 -20.91
CA LYS A 121 10.95 -16.73 -21.91
C LYS A 121 12.05 -15.65 -21.95
N ALA A 122 13.30 -16.09 -21.83
CA ALA A 122 14.46 -15.21 -21.98
C ALA A 122 14.59 -14.66 -23.42
N GLY A 123 15.14 -13.46 -23.55
CA GLY A 123 15.42 -12.81 -24.84
C GLY A 123 14.21 -12.20 -25.54
N ASP A 124 13.00 -12.44 -25.04
CA ASP A 124 11.75 -11.98 -25.65
C ASP A 124 11.15 -10.77 -24.93
N ARG A 125 10.23 -10.10 -25.61
CA ARG A 125 9.38 -9.07 -25.02
C ARG A 125 8.26 -9.73 -24.21
N HIS A 126 7.98 -9.18 -23.04
CA HIS A 126 6.94 -9.67 -22.16
C HIS A 126 6.03 -8.53 -21.72
N GLU A 127 4.72 -8.70 -21.87
CA GLU A 127 3.75 -7.71 -21.43
C GLU A 127 3.22 -8.03 -20.03
N ILE A 128 3.07 -6.99 -19.21
CA ILE A 128 2.51 -7.05 -17.87
C ILE A 128 1.36 -6.05 -17.81
N VAL A 129 0.25 -6.45 -17.20
CA VAL A 129 -0.89 -5.55 -16.94
C VAL A 129 -0.85 -5.10 -15.49
N VAL A 130 -0.98 -3.79 -15.28
CA VAL A 130 -1.06 -3.18 -13.96
C VAL A 130 -2.39 -2.43 -13.83
N THR A 131 -3.14 -2.72 -12.78
CA THR A 131 -4.39 -2.02 -12.47
C THR A 131 -4.29 -1.31 -11.13
N GLY A 132 -4.51 0.00 -11.14
CA GLY A 132 -4.61 0.81 -9.94
C GLY A 132 -6.00 0.73 -9.32
N TYR A 133 -6.09 0.52 -8.01
CA TYR A 133 -7.35 0.47 -7.27
C TYR A 133 -7.22 1.08 -5.88
N TYR A 134 -8.34 1.25 -5.19
CA TYR A 134 -8.40 1.80 -3.83
C TYR A 134 -9.26 0.89 -2.96
N GLN A 135 -9.17 1.06 -1.64
CA GLN A 135 -10.17 0.52 -0.74
C GLN A 135 -11.55 1.09 -1.09
N PRO A 136 -12.63 0.29 -1.03
CA PRO A 136 -13.98 0.77 -1.29
C PRO A 136 -14.38 1.90 -0.32
N ARG A 137 -14.99 2.97 -0.84
CA ARG A 137 -15.60 4.06 -0.06
C ARG A 137 -16.91 4.52 -0.72
N LEU A 138 -17.73 5.31 -0.03
CA LEU A 138 -19.04 5.76 -0.54
C LEU A 138 -18.90 6.89 -1.57
N THR A 139 -17.87 7.74 -1.45
CA THR A 139 -17.59 8.84 -2.39
C THR A 139 -16.74 8.42 -3.59
N GLU A 140 -16.74 9.23 -4.65
CA GLU A 140 -15.94 8.99 -5.86
C GLU A 140 -14.43 8.96 -5.54
N LEU A 141 -13.77 7.85 -5.92
CA LEU A 141 -12.33 7.62 -5.79
C LEU A 141 -11.51 8.44 -6.79
N PRO A 142 -10.26 8.87 -6.47
CA PRO A 142 -9.40 9.47 -7.46
C PRO A 142 -9.12 8.49 -8.61
N ARG A 143 -8.71 9.04 -9.75
CA ARG A 143 -8.31 8.26 -10.91
C ARG A 143 -6.80 8.14 -10.91
N VAL A 144 -6.28 6.92 -11.08
CA VAL A 144 -4.85 6.72 -11.38
C VAL A 144 -4.60 7.23 -12.80
N THR A 145 -3.78 8.26 -12.93
CA THR A 145 -3.55 9.01 -14.18
C THR A 145 -2.24 8.65 -14.85
N ALA A 146 -1.26 8.17 -14.08
CA ALA A 146 0.05 7.82 -14.60
C ALA A 146 0.60 6.55 -13.93
N LEU A 147 1.36 5.78 -14.72
CA LEU A 147 2.15 4.65 -14.26
C LEU A 147 3.55 4.72 -14.90
N LYS A 148 4.59 4.53 -14.08
CA LYS A 148 5.97 4.37 -14.51
C LYS A 148 6.46 3.01 -14.04
N VAL A 149 7.08 2.24 -14.94
CA VAL A 149 7.71 0.96 -14.62
C VAL A 149 9.18 1.03 -14.98
N GLU A 150 10.02 0.53 -14.08
CA GLU A 150 11.45 0.32 -14.29
C GLU A 150 11.78 -1.13 -14.00
N ALA A 151 12.65 -1.73 -14.81
CA ALA A 151 13.13 -3.10 -14.64
C ALA A 151 14.62 -3.13 -14.32
N THR A 152 15.02 -4.09 -13.50
CA THR A 152 16.42 -4.43 -13.24
C THR A 152 16.65 -5.89 -13.59
N PHE A 153 17.86 -6.17 -14.06
CA PHE A 153 18.33 -7.52 -14.38
C PHE A 153 19.59 -7.89 -13.60
N ASP A 154 20.14 -6.97 -12.81
CA ASP A 154 21.39 -7.08 -12.06
C ASP A 154 21.16 -7.01 -10.54
N GLY A 155 19.99 -7.46 -10.06
CA GLY A 155 19.67 -7.50 -8.63
C GLY A 155 19.38 -6.13 -8.02
N GLY A 156 18.98 -5.13 -8.82
CA GLY A 156 18.65 -3.79 -8.36
C GLY A 156 19.76 -2.75 -8.49
N GLY A 157 20.88 -3.10 -9.15
CA GLY A 157 21.97 -2.17 -9.43
C GLY A 157 21.56 -1.06 -10.40
N ILE A 158 21.05 -1.44 -11.58
CA ILE A 158 20.58 -0.51 -12.61
C ILE A 158 19.09 -0.73 -12.87
N TRP A 159 18.32 0.36 -12.79
CA TRP A 159 16.90 0.40 -13.10
C TRP A 159 16.68 1.08 -14.45
N ARG A 160 16.10 0.35 -15.40
CA ARG A 160 15.87 0.82 -16.77
C ARG A 160 14.37 1.06 -16.99
N PRO A 161 13.95 2.18 -17.58
CA PRO A 161 12.54 2.42 -17.84
C PRO A 161 11.97 1.39 -18.83
N ALA A 162 10.76 0.91 -18.53
CA ALA A 162 9.99 0.07 -19.43
C ALA A 162 8.86 0.91 -20.07
N PRO A 163 8.63 0.78 -21.39
CA PRO A 163 7.49 1.41 -22.05
C PRO A 163 6.20 1.08 -21.32
N THR A 164 5.38 2.08 -21.06
CA THR A 164 4.10 1.95 -20.35
C THR A 164 3.01 2.67 -21.12
N ARG A 165 1.84 2.04 -21.27
CA ARG A 165 0.69 2.59 -21.98
C ARG A 165 -0.57 2.50 -21.13
N GLY A 166 -1.35 3.58 -21.08
CA GLY A 166 -2.67 3.57 -20.47
C GLY A 166 -3.70 2.89 -21.38
N MET A 167 -4.51 2.01 -20.81
CA MET A 167 -5.60 1.28 -21.48
C MET A 167 -6.99 1.82 -21.11
N GLY A 168 -7.06 2.84 -20.25
CA GLY A 168 -8.30 3.33 -19.65
C GLY A 168 -8.68 2.53 -18.40
N LYS A 169 -9.74 2.96 -17.69
CA LYS A 169 -10.28 2.28 -16.49
C LYS A 169 -9.24 1.95 -15.39
N LYS A 170 -8.22 2.80 -15.21
CA LYS A 170 -7.11 2.62 -14.23
C LYS A 170 -6.17 1.44 -14.56
N THR A 171 -6.22 0.94 -15.80
CA THR A 171 -5.39 -0.17 -16.30
C THR A 171 -4.30 0.36 -17.23
N PHE A 172 -3.11 -0.23 -17.09
CA PHE A 172 -1.91 0.08 -17.85
C PHE A 172 -1.26 -1.21 -18.32
N THR A 173 -0.60 -1.19 -19.47
CA THR A 173 0.31 -2.24 -19.89
C THR A 173 1.74 -1.72 -19.86
N THR A 174 2.68 -2.59 -19.53
CA THR A 174 4.12 -2.32 -19.67
C THR A 174 4.79 -3.48 -20.39
N THR A 175 5.77 -3.19 -21.24
CA THR A 175 6.51 -4.22 -21.96
C THR A 175 7.95 -4.27 -21.47
N ILE A 176 8.35 -5.40 -20.89
CA ILE A 176 9.73 -5.65 -20.47
C ILE A 176 10.46 -6.35 -21.61
N GLN A 177 11.60 -5.80 -22.05
CA GLN A 177 12.52 -6.51 -22.93
C GLN A 177 13.42 -7.39 -22.07
N ASN A 178 13.12 -8.68 -21.98
CA ASN A 178 13.91 -9.58 -21.16
C ASN A 178 15.26 -9.84 -21.84
N PRO A 179 16.36 -9.84 -21.07
CA PRO A 179 17.66 -10.23 -21.59
C PRO A 179 17.76 -11.76 -21.71
N ARG A 180 18.93 -12.26 -22.10
CA ARG A 180 19.19 -13.70 -21.98
C ARG A 180 19.25 -14.11 -20.51
N ARG A 181 19.02 -15.39 -20.23
CA ARG A 181 18.93 -15.93 -18.86
C ARG A 181 20.21 -15.70 -18.04
N ASP A 182 21.38 -15.81 -18.65
CA ASP A 182 22.69 -15.56 -18.02
C ASP A 182 22.89 -14.11 -17.57
N GLN A 183 22.12 -13.17 -18.13
CA GLN A 183 22.21 -11.75 -17.81
C GLN A 183 21.23 -11.32 -16.70
N ALA A 184 20.37 -12.23 -16.22
CA ALA A 184 19.39 -12.00 -15.17
C ALA A 184 19.30 -13.19 -14.21
N VAL A 185 20.46 -13.62 -13.69
CA VAL A 185 20.59 -14.83 -12.84
C VAL A 185 19.72 -14.75 -11.57
N GLN A 186 19.52 -13.55 -11.03
CA GLN A 186 18.68 -13.29 -9.84
C GLN A 186 17.20 -13.05 -10.19
N GLY A 187 16.83 -13.19 -11.46
CA GLY A 187 15.52 -12.84 -12.00
C GLY A 187 15.39 -11.38 -12.40
N VAL A 188 14.16 -11.01 -12.78
CA VAL A 188 13.79 -9.65 -13.17
C VAL A 188 13.17 -8.96 -11.98
N GLY A 189 13.75 -7.84 -11.55
CA GLY A 189 13.16 -6.97 -10.54
C GLY A 189 12.37 -5.84 -11.17
N LEU A 190 11.32 -5.38 -10.50
CA LEU A 190 10.46 -4.28 -10.99
C LEU A 190 10.30 -3.19 -9.94
N ARG A 191 10.29 -1.94 -10.40
CA ARG A 191 9.89 -0.77 -9.62
C ARG A 191 8.75 -0.10 -10.35
N ILE A 192 7.59 -0.08 -9.70
CA ILE A 192 6.36 0.44 -10.27
C ILE A 192 5.94 1.65 -9.44
N SER A 193 5.76 2.80 -10.10
CA SER A 193 5.23 4.01 -9.48
C SER A 193 3.94 4.42 -10.15
N ALA A 194 2.93 4.83 -9.37
CA ALA A 194 1.69 5.36 -9.88
C ALA A 194 1.36 6.70 -9.24
N THR A 195 0.66 7.55 -10.00
CA THR A 195 0.16 8.85 -9.53
C THR A 195 -1.31 8.96 -9.85
N ASP A 196 -2.08 9.53 -8.92
CA ASP A 196 -3.50 9.79 -9.11
C ASP A 196 -3.82 11.26 -9.44
N SER A 197 -5.09 11.52 -9.74
CA SER A 197 -5.61 12.84 -10.11
C SER A 197 -5.54 13.88 -8.98
N GLN A 198 -5.17 13.49 -7.75
CA GLN A 198 -4.95 14.37 -6.61
C GLN A 198 -3.45 14.54 -6.29
N GLY A 199 -2.58 13.91 -7.09
CA GLY A 199 -1.13 13.94 -6.90
C GLY A 199 -0.67 13.06 -5.73
N ASN A 200 -1.48 12.09 -5.28
CA ASN A 200 -1.01 11.03 -4.40
C ASN A 200 -0.17 10.04 -5.20
N THR A 201 0.83 9.44 -4.57
CA THR A 201 1.72 8.48 -5.21
C THR A 201 1.79 7.17 -4.45
N VAL A 202 2.07 6.10 -5.19
CA VAL A 202 2.54 4.81 -4.66
C VAL A 202 3.76 4.39 -5.45
N ARG A 203 4.78 3.87 -4.77
CA ARG A 203 5.95 3.25 -5.37
C ARG A 203 6.17 1.89 -4.73
N GLN A 204 6.12 0.84 -5.53
CA GLN A 204 6.46 -0.51 -5.12
C GLN A 204 7.77 -0.97 -5.78
N THR A 205 8.68 -1.50 -4.98
CA THR A 205 9.92 -2.14 -5.42
C THR A 205 9.82 -3.63 -5.13
N ILE A 206 9.87 -4.45 -6.17
CA ILE A 206 9.80 -5.90 -6.16
C ILE A 206 11.17 -6.42 -6.64
N PRO A 207 12.06 -6.86 -5.73
CA PRO A 207 13.43 -7.25 -6.12
C PRO A 207 13.49 -8.39 -7.13
N THR A 208 12.58 -9.36 -7.01
CA THR A 208 12.41 -10.45 -7.97
C THR A 208 10.92 -10.62 -8.26
N ALA A 209 10.45 -10.10 -9.40
CA ALA A 209 9.07 -10.24 -9.86
C ALA A 209 8.83 -11.58 -10.57
N TYR A 210 9.81 -12.05 -11.35
CA TYR A 210 9.78 -13.35 -12.02
C TYR A 210 11.21 -13.78 -12.43
N THR A 211 11.37 -15.03 -12.86
CA THR A 211 12.65 -15.54 -13.38
C THR A 211 12.57 -15.83 -14.89
N LEU A 212 13.72 -16.11 -15.53
CA LEU A 212 13.77 -16.38 -16.97
C LEU A 212 14.00 -17.88 -17.24
N SER A 213 13.21 -18.45 -18.15
CA SER A 213 13.34 -19.83 -18.63
C SER A 213 14.36 -19.95 -19.76
#